data_AF-A0AA97FLJ3-F1
#
_entry.id   AF-A0AA97FLJ3-F1
#
_cell.length_a   1.000
_cell.length_b   1.000
_cell.length_c   1.000
_cell.angle_alpha   90.00
_cell.angle_beta   90.00
_cell.angle_gamma   90.00
#
_symmetry.space_group_name_H-M   'P 1'
#
loop_
_entity.id
_entity.type
_entity.pdbx_description
1 polymer ?
#
loop_
_entity_poly.entity_id
_entity_poly.type
_entity_poly.pdbx_seq_one_letter_code
_entity_poly.pdbx_strand_id
1 'polypeptide(L)'
;MSLSAEPSKISNSADDGASAEPAAVQSPAVDPRIEAEQVRRLFDLGKSGSILIFIALMAVWLPFFGTSSVAEFMIPFGLLVASQSAFNLLRSRYHSDETHEISPKTWGDRYTRICLLSGGAWGVAGVLWLPDAPFASQAIFGVVVAGLCLNTVISRHVYPSAMLGYTTAAALPGMVTLLIGAGWEGQFMAALSSLMWIALYSATKTLHLTSVSAIALQLKNEELVSGLADAKAEAEKKAKDAETAYAVARKAARSRQDFLSMVTHEIRSPLASLSGLAHMLEATELDEKQRSYSRGVEESSRLLNRLVDDLSDLTEMEALSIKLRPTDLSPMEIAQAAIHVTRHDASSRKLSIEVDELPGTPKTIHNDPDRVKQALVNLIVRALRTTEVGGVMVRLSPVDIDEEVGVRFSVTDTGAGMPSEEAARLFSSLDNEGEHAPLKRRDVNLTICDRLVRLMGGRAGADSMIGGGFTAWFVLGPDISQRPKQRPGQTVNQDQTAPNTGQVLDFDRIYELEQDLGTARIADHLGEAIHAIADLQKALSDAVRRSDHRTLRAIAESLAIEANAIGLTGLSGGASHLLDDLPDATRDQVLSDRVGQLEAKFKSGANALTRAYPALAG
;
A
#
# COMPACT_ATOMS: atom_id res chain seq x y z
N MET A 1 -56.24 19.39 18.54
CA MET A 1 -55.58 18.58 17.50
C MET A 1 -54.69 19.53 16.71
N SER A 2 -53.49 19.87 17.20
CA SER A 2 -52.24 19.08 17.13
C SER A 2 -51.92 18.64 15.71
N LEU A 3 -51.07 19.41 15.03
CA LEU A 3 -49.97 18.98 14.15
C LEU A 3 -49.29 20.25 13.62
N SER A 4 -48.15 20.61 14.19
CA SER A 4 -47.26 21.64 13.64
C SER A 4 -45.90 20.99 13.45
N ALA A 5 -45.43 21.05 12.21
CA ALA A 5 -44.13 20.61 11.76
C ALA A 5 -43.06 21.63 12.19
N GLU A 6 -41.88 21.17 12.61
CA GLU A 6 -40.57 21.61 12.09
C GLU A 6 -39.39 20.92 12.83
N PRO A 7 -38.16 20.97 12.27
CA PRO A 7 -37.21 19.87 12.28
C PRO A 7 -36.12 19.95 13.36
N SER A 8 -35.44 18.81 13.51
CA SER A 8 -34.30 18.53 14.38
C SER A 8 -33.13 19.50 14.17
N LYS A 9 -32.84 20.29 15.21
CA LYS A 9 -31.52 20.91 15.44
C LYS A 9 -30.66 19.97 16.28
N ILE A 10 -29.49 19.65 15.76
CA ILE A 10 -28.38 19.04 16.49
C ILE A 10 -27.81 20.13 17.41
N SER A 11 -27.84 19.91 18.73
CA SER A 11 -27.13 20.73 19.71
C SER A 11 -26.05 19.88 20.39
N ASN A 12 -24.83 20.34 20.21
CA ASN A 12 -23.61 19.94 20.89
C ASN A 12 -23.73 20.25 22.40
N SER A 13 -23.42 19.30 23.28
CA SER A 13 -23.18 19.57 24.70
C SER A 13 -21.85 18.94 25.11
N ALA A 14 -20.96 19.82 25.55
CA ALA A 14 -19.62 19.57 26.03
C ALA A 14 -19.61 18.72 27.32
N ASP A 15 -18.58 17.88 27.39
CA ASP A 15 -17.61 17.78 28.48
C ASP A 15 -18.15 17.76 29.92
N ASP A 16 -18.24 16.55 30.49
CA ASP A 16 -18.16 16.34 31.93
C ASP A 16 -17.13 15.23 32.19
N GLY A 17 -15.97 15.65 32.70
CA GLY A 17 -14.92 14.78 33.18
C GLY A 17 -15.37 14.01 34.42
N ALA A 18 -15.52 12.69 34.28
CA ALA A 18 -15.69 11.77 35.39
C ALA A 18 -14.55 10.74 35.39
N SER A 19 -13.65 10.94 36.35
CA SER A 19 -12.83 9.96 37.06
C SER A 19 -12.93 8.51 36.57
N ALA A 20 -11.94 8.06 35.78
CA ALA A 20 -11.77 6.66 35.46
C ALA A 20 -11.28 5.89 36.70
N GLU A 21 -12.19 5.17 37.37
CA GLU A 21 -11.82 4.07 38.26
C GLU A 21 -11.12 2.97 37.45
N PRO A 22 -10.06 2.33 37.98
CA PRO A 22 -9.39 1.25 37.27
C PRO A 22 -10.33 0.05 37.19
N ALA A 23 -10.80 -0.24 35.96
CA ALA A 23 -11.56 -1.44 35.65
C ALA A 23 -10.78 -2.67 36.13
N ALA A 24 -11.37 -3.37 37.12
CA ALA A 24 -10.88 -4.64 37.59
C ALA A 24 -10.70 -5.58 36.38
N VAL A 25 -9.49 -6.12 36.22
CA VAL A 25 -9.16 -7.14 35.22
C VAL A 25 -10.03 -8.37 35.51
N GLN A 26 -11.18 -8.44 34.86
CA GLN A 26 -11.98 -9.66 34.81
C GLN A 26 -11.13 -10.71 34.08
N SER A 27 -10.96 -11.88 34.72
CA SER A 27 -10.31 -13.03 34.08
C SER A 27 -10.97 -13.27 32.71
N PRO A 28 -10.19 -13.48 31.62
CA PRO A 28 -10.76 -13.60 30.28
C PRO A 28 -11.78 -14.74 30.30
N ALA A 29 -13.04 -14.41 30.00
CA ALA A 29 -14.08 -15.41 29.83
C ALA A 29 -13.59 -16.40 28.76
N VAL A 30 -13.47 -17.67 29.12
CA VAL A 30 -13.10 -18.73 28.18
C VAL A 30 -14.13 -18.69 27.05
N ASP A 31 -13.66 -18.60 25.81
CA ASP A 31 -14.52 -18.57 24.63
C ASP A 31 -15.53 -19.73 24.71
N PRO A 32 -16.85 -19.46 24.63
CA PRO A 32 -17.89 -20.48 24.78
C PRO A 32 -17.74 -21.64 23.76
N ARG A 33 -17.09 -21.40 22.62
CA ARG A 33 -16.77 -22.44 21.62
C ARG A 33 -15.72 -23.43 22.12
N ILE A 34 -14.72 -22.94 22.86
CA ILE A 34 -13.70 -23.79 23.49
C ILE A 34 -14.37 -24.67 24.55
N GLU A 35 -15.23 -24.09 25.39
CA GLU A 35 -15.93 -24.84 26.44
C GLU A 35 -16.84 -25.93 25.85
N ALA A 36 -17.55 -25.63 24.75
CA ALA A 36 -18.36 -26.60 24.03
C ALA A 36 -17.53 -27.79 23.50
N GLU A 37 -16.40 -27.49 22.86
CA GLU A 37 -15.51 -28.51 22.29
C GLU A 37 -14.80 -29.35 23.38
N GLN A 38 -14.48 -28.74 24.53
CA GLN A 38 -13.96 -29.45 25.70
C GLN A 38 -14.94 -30.50 26.21
N VAL A 39 -16.21 -30.10 26.37
CA VAL A 39 -17.27 -30.99 26.85
C VAL A 39 -17.54 -32.09 25.84
N ARG A 40 -17.57 -31.77 24.54
CA ARG A 40 -17.70 -32.78 23.48
C ARG A 40 -16.62 -33.85 23.57
N ARG A 41 -15.35 -33.45 23.64
CA ARG A 41 -14.22 -34.39 23.77
C ARG A 41 -14.30 -35.23 25.05
N LEU A 42 -14.80 -34.66 26.15
CA LEU A 42 -15.03 -35.38 27.41
C LEU A 42 -16.04 -36.53 27.25
N PHE A 43 -17.12 -36.33 26.48
CA PHE A 43 -18.13 -37.37 26.24
C PHE A 43 -17.67 -38.41 25.21
N ASP A 44 -16.90 -38.02 24.21
CA ASP A 44 -16.37 -38.92 23.17
C ASP A 44 -15.27 -39.87 23.69
N LEU A 45 -14.35 -39.37 24.52
CA LEU A 45 -13.27 -40.17 25.12
C LEU A 45 -13.79 -41.22 26.12
N GLY A 46 -15.00 -41.04 26.67
CA GLY A 46 -15.56 -41.92 27.70
C GLY A 46 -16.14 -43.26 27.21
N LYS A 47 -16.07 -43.57 25.91
CA LYS A 47 -16.76 -44.75 25.33
C LYS A 47 -16.09 -46.08 25.66
N SER A 48 -14.79 -46.09 25.95
CA SER A 48 -13.99 -47.30 26.15
C SER A 48 -13.76 -47.59 27.64
N GLY A 49 -14.26 -48.73 28.14
CA GLY A 49 -13.80 -49.29 29.42
C GLY A 49 -14.85 -49.67 30.48
N SER A 50 -16.16 -49.68 30.18
CA SER A 50 -17.17 -49.94 31.21
C SER A 50 -17.06 -51.32 31.88
N ILE A 51 -16.60 -52.35 31.15
CA ILE A 51 -16.48 -53.72 31.70
C ILE A 51 -15.21 -53.89 32.53
N LEU A 52 -14.12 -53.21 32.13
CA LEU A 52 -12.80 -53.35 32.75
C LEU A 52 -12.80 -52.90 34.22
N ILE A 53 -13.61 -51.91 34.58
CA ILE A 53 -13.68 -51.42 35.97
C ILE A 53 -14.28 -52.47 36.93
N PHE A 54 -15.22 -53.29 36.46
CA PHE A 54 -15.81 -54.38 37.24
C PHE A 54 -14.84 -55.55 37.40
N ILE A 55 -14.12 -55.89 36.31
CA ILE A 55 -13.06 -56.91 36.35
C ILE A 55 -11.95 -56.47 37.31
N ALA A 56 -11.54 -55.20 37.25
CA ALA A 56 -10.55 -54.64 38.15
C ALA A 56 -11.01 -54.70 39.61
N LEU A 57 -12.25 -54.35 39.92
CA LEU A 57 -12.76 -54.42 41.30
C LEU A 57 -12.73 -55.86 41.83
N MET A 58 -13.17 -56.83 41.02
CA MET A 58 -13.16 -58.24 41.42
C MET A 58 -11.74 -58.79 41.62
N ALA A 59 -10.82 -58.44 40.70
CA ALA A 59 -9.42 -58.85 40.80
C ALA A 59 -8.71 -58.27 42.02
N VAL A 60 -9.01 -57.01 42.37
CA VAL A 60 -8.43 -56.32 43.53
C VAL A 60 -9.00 -56.83 44.85
N TRP A 61 -10.25 -57.29 44.87
CA TRP A 61 -10.85 -57.84 46.08
C TRP A 61 -10.35 -59.25 46.42
N LEU A 62 -9.90 -60.03 45.43
CA LEU A 62 -9.50 -61.43 45.63
C LEU A 62 -8.46 -61.65 46.76
N PRO A 63 -7.41 -60.82 46.92
CA PRO A 63 -6.47 -60.90 48.04
C PRO A 63 -7.06 -60.57 49.42
N PHE A 64 -8.26 -59.98 49.47
CA PHE A 64 -8.98 -59.61 50.70
C PHE A 64 -10.07 -60.62 51.09
N PHE A 65 -10.23 -61.72 50.34
CA PHE A 65 -11.26 -62.74 50.60
C PHE A 65 -11.18 -63.35 52.01
N GLY A 66 -9.98 -63.39 52.60
CA GLY A 66 -9.76 -63.91 53.96
C GLY A 66 -9.95 -62.89 55.09
N THR A 67 -9.97 -61.59 54.77
CA THR A 67 -10.00 -60.49 55.76
C THR A 67 -11.23 -59.59 55.66
N SER A 68 -11.98 -59.68 54.56
CA SER A 68 -13.17 -58.87 54.28
C SER A 68 -14.37 -59.74 53.97
N SER A 69 -15.56 -59.30 54.37
CA SER A 69 -16.80 -60.02 54.12
C SER A 69 -17.32 -59.81 52.69
N VAL A 70 -18.15 -60.73 52.19
CA VAL A 70 -18.85 -60.54 50.90
C VAL A 70 -19.73 -59.28 50.92
N ALA A 71 -20.27 -58.90 52.08
CA ALA A 71 -21.05 -57.67 52.23
C ALA A 71 -20.20 -56.41 51.97
N GLU A 72 -18.94 -56.39 52.43
CA GLU A 72 -17.99 -55.30 52.18
C GLU A 72 -17.56 -55.20 50.72
N PHE A 73 -17.67 -56.27 49.93
CA PHE A 73 -17.49 -56.21 48.47
C PHE A 73 -18.71 -55.65 47.74
N MET A 74 -19.92 -56.03 48.17
CA MET A 74 -21.16 -55.65 47.50
C MET A 74 -21.42 -54.14 47.52
N ILE A 75 -20.94 -53.43 48.56
CA ILE A 75 -21.09 -51.97 48.70
C ILE A 75 -20.37 -51.21 47.56
N PRO A 76 -19.03 -51.31 47.39
CA PRO A 76 -18.33 -50.63 46.30
C PRO A 76 -18.75 -51.17 44.91
N PHE A 77 -19.08 -52.46 44.80
CA PHE A 77 -19.61 -53.03 43.56
C PHE A 77 -20.93 -52.36 43.15
N GLY A 78 -21.88 -52.21 44.07
CA GLY A 78 -23.15 -51.53 43.82
C GLY A 78 -22.98 -50.06 43.43
N LEU A 79 -22.06 -49.34 44.08
CA LEU A 79 -21.72 -47.96 43.73
C LEU A 79 -21.14 -47.85 42.31
N LEU A 80 -20.27 -48.80 41.90
CA LEU A 80 -19.77 -48.84 40.53
C LEU A 80 -20.88 -49.10 39.51
N VAL A 81 -21.79 -50.05 39.77
CA VAL A 81 -22.95 -50.34 38.89
C VAL A 81 -23.83 -49.09 38.75
N ALA A 82 -24.13 -48.41 39.85
CA ALA A 82 -24.92 -47.18 39.85
C ALA A 82 -24.23 -46.07 39.05
N SER A 83 -22.92 -45.85 39.27
CA SER A 83 -22.14 -44.85 38.55
C SER A 83 -22.05 -45.13 37.05
N GLN A 84 -21.88 -46.38 36.65
CA GLN A 84 -21.81 -46.77 35.24
C GLN A 84 -23.16 -46.60 34.53
N SER A 85 -24.25 -46.95 35.21
CA SER A 85 -25.61 -46.72 34.71
C SER A 85 -25.89 -45.24 34.54
N ALA A 86 -25.45 -44.41 35.48
CA ALA A 86 -25.56 -42.96 35.39
C ALA A 86 -24.73 -42.38 34.24
N PHE A 87 -23.49 -42.84 34.01
CA PHE A 87 -22.67 -42.42 32.86
C PHE A 87 -23.34 -42.76 31.52
N ASN A 88 -23.91 -43.96 31.40
CA ASN A 88 -24.60 -44.39 30.18
C ASN A 88 -25.84 -43.52 29.92
N LEU A 89 -26.64 -43.25 30.94
CA LEU A 89 -27.82 -42.37 30.84
C LEU A 89 -27.42 -40.94 30.48
N LEU A 90 -26.40 -40.38 31.14
CA LEU A 90 -25.94 -39.02 30.89
C LEU A 90 -25.42 -38.88 29.46
N ARG A 91 -24.62 -39.84 28.97
CA ARG A 91 -24.12 -39.85 27.59
C ARG A 91 -25.26 -39.96 26.57
N SER A 92 -26.23 -40.84 26.83
CA SER A 92 -27.40 -40.98 25.96
C SER A 92 -28.15 -39.65 25.86
N ARG A 93 -28.34 -38.95 26.98
CA ARG A 93 -29.02 -37.65 26.99
C ARG A 93 -28.22 -36.54 26.31
N TYR A 94 -26.89 -36.55 26.46
CA TYR A 94 -26.00 -35.60 25.80
C TYR A 94 -26.07 -35.73 24.27
N HIS A 95 -25.99 -36.94 23.73
CA HIS A 95 -26.07 -37.14 22.28
C HIS A 95 -27.48 -36.96 21.69
N SER A 96 -28.53 -37.03 22.50
CA SER A 96 -29.90 -36.71 22.06
C SER A 96 -30.25 -35.22 22.15
N ASP A 97 -29.37 -34.39 22.70
CA ASP A 97 -29.56 -32.94 22.86
C ASP A 97 -29.17 -32.21 21.56
N GLU A 98 -29.97 -32.40 20.50
CA GLU A 98 -29.73 -31.75 19.20
C GLU A 98 -29.96 -30.23 19.25
N THR A 99 -30.81 -29.75 20.16
CA THR A 99 -31.18 -28.33 20.30
C THR A 99 -30.14 -27.49 21.04
N HIS A 100 -29.15 -28.13 21.68
CA HIS A 100 -28.10 -27.46 22.47
C HIS A 100 -28.66 -26.51 23.54
N GLU A 101 -29.87 -26.81 24.05
CA GLU A 101 -30.56 -25.98 25.05
C GLU A 101 -29.81 -25.95 26.39
N ILE A 102 -29.10 -27.03 26.71
CA ILE A 102 -28.34 -27.14 27.95
C ILE A 102 -26.90 -26.67 27.69
N SER A 103 -26.48 -25.67 28.48
CA SER A 103 -25.11 -25.14 28.46
C SER A 103 -24.05 -26.26 28.58
N PRO A 104 -22.95 -26.20 27.81
CA PRO A 104 -21.83 -27.15 27.90
C PRO A 104 -21.31 -27.32 29.33
N LYS A 105 -21.18 -26.23 30.08
CA LYS A 105 -20.78 -26.25 31.49
C LYS A 105 -21.66 -27.16 32.34
N THR A 106 -22.97 -27.08 32.14
CA THR A 106 -23.95 -27.88 32.88
C THR A 106 -23.78 -29.37 32.60
N TRP A 107 -23.45 -29.73 31.36
CA TRP A 107 -23.10 -31.10 30.99
C TRP A 107 -21.79 -31.56 31.65
N GLY A 108 -20.76 -30.72 31.65
CA GLY A 108 -19.49 -30.99 32.35
C GLY A 108 -19.66 -31.17 33.87
N ASP A 109 -20.46 -30.34 34.52
CA ASP A 109 -20.76 -30.43 35.95
C ASP A 109 -21.54 -31.70 36.30
N ARG A 110 -22.53 -32.08 35.47
CA ARG A 110 -23.24 -33.35 35.60
C ARG A 110 -22.29 -34.54 35.48
N TYR A 111 -21.38 -34.50 34.51
CA TYR A 111 -20.35 -35.53 34.32
C TYR A 111 -19.41 -35.62 35.54
N THR A 112 -19.03 -34.47 36.10
CA THR A 112 -18.19 -34.38 37.31
C THR A 112 -18.84 -35.04 38.52
N ARG A 113 -20.15 -34.85 38.73
CA ARG A 113 -20.88 -35.51 39.83
C ARG A 113 -20.86 -37.04 39.73
N ILE A 114 -20.95 -37.58 38.52
CA ILE A 114 -20.88 -39.04 38.31
C ILE A 114 -19.44 -39.54 38.51
N CYS A 115 -18.43 -38.74 38.13
CA CYS A 115 -17.03 -39.02 38.43
C CYS A 115 -16.76 -39.11 39.94
N LEU A 116 -17.32 -38.19 40.73
CA LEU A 116 -17.26 -38.25 42.20
C LEU A 116 -17.86 -39.54 42.75
N LEU A 117 -19.03 -39.95 42.25
CA LEU A 117 -19.69 -41.22 42.66
C LEU A 117 -18.83 -42.45 42.30
N SER A 118 -18.28 -42.48 41.09
CA SER A 118 -17.44 -43.59 40.61
C SER A 118 -16.11 -43.68 41.37
N GLY A 119 -15.45 -42.55 41.63
CA GLY A 119 -14.25 -42.49 42.45
C GLY A 119 -14.55 -42.88 43.90
N GLY A 120 -15.67 -42.41 44.45
CA GLY A 120 -16.12 -42.73 45.80
C GLY A 120 -16.32 -44.21 46.05
N ALA A 121 -16.67 -45.01 45.02
CA ALA A 121 -16.72 -46.47 45.16
C ALA A 121 -15.36 -47.07 45.56
N TRP A 122 -14.27 -46.59 44.96
CA TRP A 122 -12.91 -46.99 45.31
C TRP A 122 -12.47 -46.41 46.65
N GLY A 123 -12.88 -45.18 46.98
CA GLY A 123 -12.65 -44.62 48.31
C GLY A 123 -13.30 -45.45 49.42
N VAL A 124 -14.57 -45.86 49.24
CA VAL A 124 -15.29 -46.73 50.17
C VAL A 124 -14.63 -48.10 50.27
N ALA A 125 -14.20 -48.70 49.16
CA ALA A 125 -13.42 -49.93 49.18
C ALA A 125 -12.13 -49.79 50.01
N GLY A 126 -11.44 -48.65 49.90
CA GLY A 126 -10.26 -48.35 50.72
C GLY A 126 -10.58 -48.30 52.23
N VAL A 127 -11.70 -47.68 52.60
CA VAL A 127 -12.12 -47.59 54.01
C VAL A 127 -12.49 -48.97 54.57
N LEU A 128 -13.18 -49.80 53.79
CA LEU A 128 -13.66 -51.11 54.25
C LEU A 128 -12.57 -52.17 54.26
N TRP A 129 -11.65 -52.16 53.28
CA TRP A 129 -10.72 -53.28 53.06
C TRP A 129 -9.33 -53.06 53.66
N LEU A 130 -8.87 -51.82 53.84
CA LEU A 130 -7.47 -51.54 54.24
C LEU A 130 -7.13 -51.70 55.73
N PRO A 131 -8.00 -51.38 56.72
CA PRO A 131 -7.61 -51.29 58.13
C PRO A 131 -6.91 -52.55 58.68
N ASP A 132 -7.42 -53.73 58.34
CA ASP A 132 -6.93 -55.01 58.88
C ASP A 132 -6.19 -55.87 57.83
N ALA A 133 -5.89 -55.29 56.66
CA ALA A 133 -5.28 -56.03 55.56
C ALA A 133 -3.75 -56.15 55.69
N PRO A 134 -3.16 -57.29 55.25
CA PRO A 134 -1.71 -57.40 55.10
C PRO A 134 -1.15 -56.34 54.15
N PHE A 135 0.10 -55.92 54.39
CA PHE A 135 0.78 -54.92 53.55
C PHE A 135 0.74 -55.25 52.06
N ALA A 136 0.91 -56.51 51.68
CA ALA A 136 0.85 -56.94 50.28
C ALA A 136 -0.50 -56.57 49.62
N SER A 137 -1.62 -56.75 50.33
CA SER A 137 -2.95 -56.39 49.84
C SER A 137 -3.15 -54.87 49.80
N GLN A 138 -2.64 -54.14 50.79
CA GLN A 138 -2.64 -52.67 50.81
C GLN A 138 -1.84 -52.09 49.63
N ALA A 139 -0.67 -52.66 49.32
CA ALA A 139 0.18 -52.25 48.21
C ALA A 139 -0.48 -52.51 46.84
N ILE A 140 -1.09 -53.70 46.65
CA ILE A 140 -1.84 -54.03 45.43
C ILE A 140 -2.99 -53.03 45.22
N PHE A 141 -3.78 -52.77 46.26
CA PHE A 141 -4.88 -51.80 46.19
C PHE A 141 -4.38 -50.41 45.81
N GLY A 142 -3.30 -49.94 46.45
CA GLY A 142 -2.69 -48.64 46.15
C GLY A 142 -2.22 -48.52 44.69
N VAL A 143 -1.59 -49.56 44.14
CA VAL A 143 -1.15 -49.59 42.73
C VAL A 143 -2.35 -49.56 41.76
N VAL A 144 -3.45 -50.25 42.07
CA VAL A 144 -4.63 -50.22 41.21
C VAL A 144 -5.32 -48.86 41.24
N VAL A 145 -5.52 -48.28 42.42
CA VAL A 145 -6.08 -46.92 42.53
C VAL A 145 -5.18 -45.90 41.83
N ALA A 146 -3.86 -46.03 41.96
CA ALA A 146 -2.89 -45.22 41.22
C ALA A 146 -3.08 -45.31 39.70
N GLY A 147 -3.16 -46.52 39.15
CA GLY A 147 -3.39 -46.75 37.72
C GLY A 147 -4.73 -46.19 37.22
N LEU A 148 -5.79 -46.32 38.02
CA LEU A 148 -7.11 -45.76 37.71
C LEU A 148 -7.09 -44.23 37.72
N CYS A 149 -6.39 -43.61 38.68
CA CYS A 149 -6.19 -42.18 38.73
C CYS A 149 -5.38 -41.68 37.52
N LEU A 150 -4.31 -42.39 37.14
CA LEU A 150 -3.51 -42.05 35.95
C LEU A 150 -4.33 -42.13 34.65
N ASN A 151 -5.09 -43.20 34.46
CA ASN A 151 -6.01 -43.34 33.31
C ASN A 151 -7.06 -42.20 33.28
N THR A 152 -7.50 -41.75 34.46
CA THR A 152 -8.43 -40.64 34.59
C THR A 152 -7.82 -39.31 34.17
N VAL A 153 -6.53 -39.07 34.44
CA VAL A 153 -5.84 -37.88 33.92
C VAL A 153 -5.88 -37.87 32.40
N ILE A 154 -5.53 -38.97 31.76
CA ILE A 154 -5.51 -39.05 30.29
C ILE A 154 -6.91 -38.83 29.70
N SER A 155 -7.91 -39.52 30.24
CA SER A 155 -9.28 -39.49 29.70
C SER A 155 -10.09 -38.24 30.06
N ARG A 156 -9.72 -37.50 31.11
CA ARG A 156 -10.53 -36.40 31.65
C ARG A 156 -9.78 -35.08 31.86
N HIS A 157 -8.51 -34.96 31.45
CA HIS A 157 -7.74 -33.69 31.58
C HIS A 157 -8.41 -32.49 30.91
N VAL A 158 -9.26 -32.73 29.90
CA VAL A 158 -9.99 -31.68 29.18
C VAL A 158 -10.94 -30.91 30.11
N TYR A 159 -11.42 -31.54 31.19
CA TYR A 159 -12.29 -30.91 32.19
C TYR A 159 -11.78 -31.18 33.62
N PRO A 160 -10.97 -30.28 34.20
CA PRO A 160 -10.22 -30.52 35.44
C PRO A 160 -11.10 -30.88 36.63
N SER A 161 -12.31 -30.31 36.73
CA SER A 161 -13.26 -30.61 37.79
C SER A 161 -13.65 -32.10 37.81
N ALA A 162 -13.82 -32.73 36.64
CA ALA A 162 -14.15 -34.14 36.53
C ALA A 162 -12.98 -35.05 36.94
N MET A 163 -11.76 -34.68 36.53
CA MET A 163 -10.53 -35.39 36.92
C MET A 163 -10.26 -35.27 38.43
N LEU A 164 -10.34 -34.06 38.97
CA LEU A 164 -10.16 -33.78 40.39
C LEU A 164 -11.21 -34.51 41.23
N GLY A 165 -12.47 -34.44 40.83
CA GLY A 165 -13.56 -35.14 41.53
C GLY A 165 -13.33 -36.64 41.64
N TYR A 166 -12.95 -37.31 40.54
CA TYR A 166 -12.67 -38.74 40.59
C TYR A 166 -11.44 -39.09 41.45
N THR A 167 -10.31 -38.43 41.20
CA THR A 167 -9.03 -38.80 41.85
C THR A 167 -9.04 -38.52 43.34
N THR A 168 -9.66 -37.41 43.77
CA THR A 168 -9.86 -37.11 45.20
C THR A 168 -10.78 -38.11 45.87
N ALA A 169 -11.94 -38.41 45.28
CA ALA A 169 -12.90 -39.35 45.85
C ALA A 169 -12.35 -40.79 45.93
N ALA A 170 -11.50 -41.19 44.97
CA ALA A 170 -10.88 -42.52 44.94
C ALA A 170 -9.71 -42.68 45.93
N ALA A 171 -8.82 -41.68 46.02
CA ALA A 171 -7.59 -41.81 46.80
C ALA A 171 -7.71 -41.33 48.25
N LEU A 172 -8.44 -40.23 48.49
CA LEU A 172 -8.43 -39.54 49.79
C LEU A 172 -8.93 -40.41 50.95
N PRO A 173 -10.05 -41.14 50.85
CA PRO A 173 -10.53 -41.96 51.97
C PRO A 173 -9.54 -43.07 52.35
N GLY A 174 -8.96 -43.77 51.35
CA GLY A 174 -7.97 -44.81 51.58
C GLY A 174 -6.67 -44.27 52.19
N MET A 175 -6.20 -43.09 51.76
CA MET A 175 -5.06 -42.40 52.37
C MET A 175 -5.30 -42.10 53.85
N VAL A 176 -6.47 -41.54 54.19
CA VAL A 176 -6.85 -41.21 55.57
C VAL A 176 -6.92 -42.48 56.42
N THR A 177 -7.51 -43.56 55.90
CA THR A 177 -7.57 -44.86 56.59
C THR A 177 -6.18 -45.42 56.88
N LEU A 178 -5.26 -45.37 55.91
CA LEU A 178 -3.89 -45.83 56.10
C LEU A 178 -3.08 -44.95 57.07
N LEU A 179 -3.38 -43.65 57.15
CA LEU A 179 -2.73 -42.75 58.10
C LEU A 179 -3.14 -43.00 59.55
N ILE A 180 -4.43 -43.32 59.78
CA ILE A 180 -4.99 -43.46 61.13
C ILE A 180 -4.87 -44.89 61.67
N GLY A 181 -5.09 -45.90 60.81
CA GLY A 181 -5.30 -47.29 61.25
C GLY A 181 -4.15 -48.25 60.97
N ALA A 182 -3.20 -47.92 60.10
CA ALA A 182 -2.13 -48.84 59.70
C ALA A 182 -0.82 -48.59 60.45
N GLY A 183 0.05 -49.61 60.48
CA GLY A 183 1.43 -49.48 60.95
C GLY A 183 2.27 -48.55 60.05
N TRP A 184 3.57 -48.44 60.35
CA TRP A 184 4.50 -47.57 59.61
C TRP A 184 4.50 -47.84 58.08
N GLU A 185 4.26 -49.09 57.67
CA GLU A 185 4.17 -49.52 56.27
C GLU A 185 2.98 -48.87 55.53
N GLY A 186 1.82 -48.77 56.18
CA GLY A 186 0.63 -48.11 55.62
C GLY A 186 0.77 -46.60 55.59
N GLN A 187 1.38 -46.01 56.63
CA GLN A 187 1.71 -44.57 56.65
C GLN A 187 2.67 -44.19 55.51
N PHE A 188 3.66 -45.04 55.22
CA PHE A 188 4.55 -44.88 54.07
C PHE A 188 3.78 -44.91 52.74
N MET A 189 2.85 -45.85 52.55
CA MET A 189 2.00 -45.91 51.35
C MET A 189 1.08 -44.70 51.21
N ALA A 190 0.55 -44.16 52.31
CA ALA A 190 -0.25 -42.93 52.29
C ALA A 190 0.60 -41.72 51.86
N ALA A 191 1.85 -41.61 52.34
CA ALA A 191 2.77 -40.57 51.92
C ALA A 191 3.12 -40.66 50.42
N LEU A 192 3.42 -41.87 49.93
CA LEU A 192 3.70 -42.10 48.51
C LEU A 192 2.49 -41.77 47.62
N SER A 193 1.30 -42.19 48.04
CA SER A 193 0.05 -41.86 47.34
C SER A 193 -0.19 -40.36 47.30
N SER A 194 0.16 -39.63 48.37
CA SER A 194 -0.02 -38.18 48.46
C SER A 194 0.91 -37.44 47.49
N LEU A 195 2.17 -37.87 47.40
CA LEU A 195 3.13 -37.37 46.42
C LEU A 195 2.66 -37.63 44.99
N MET A 196 2.17 -38.83 44.71
CA MET A 196 1.61 -39.18 43.41
C MET A 196 0.38 -38.33 43.07
N TRP A 197 -0.53 -38.08 44.02
CA TRP A 197 -1.71 -37.24 43.79
C TRP A 197 -1.31 -35.80 43.44
N ILE A 198 -0.31 -35.24 44.11
CA ILE A 198 0.26 -33.92 43.78
C ILE A 198 0.84 -33.92 42.36
N ALA A 199 1.56 -34.97 41.97
CA ALA A 199 2.11 -35.11 40.62
C ALA A 199 1.00 -35.20 39.55
N LEU A 200 -0.08 -35.96 39.81
CA LEU A 200 -1.23 -36.07 38.91
C LEU A 200 -2.01 -34.75 38.80
N TYR A 201 -2.12 -33.99 39.88
CA TYR A 201 -2.71 -32.65 39.86
C TYR A 201 -1.91 -31.70 38.96
N SER A 202 -0.58 -31.67 39.14
CA SER A 202 0.33 -30.88 38.31
C SER A 202 0.24 -31.28 36.82
N ALA A 203 0.32 -32.58 36.53
CA ALA A 203 0.21 -33.11 35.17
C ALA A 203 -1.13 -32.72 34.50
N THR A 204 -2.23 -32.77 35.25
CA THR A 204 -3.55 -32.40 34.72
C THR A 204 -3.62 -30.92 34.39
N LYS A 205 -3.09 -30.04 35.24
CA LYS A 205 -3.07 -28.61 34.96
C LYS A 205 -2.32 -28.33 33.65
N THR A 206 -1.15 -28.96 33.46
CA THR A 206 -0.35 -28.80 32.23
C THR A 206 -1.09 -29.33 31.00
N LEU A 207 -1.67 -30.53 31.08
CA LEU A 207 -2.41 -31.14 29.98
C LEU A 207 -3.68 -30.33 29.64
N HIS A 208 -4.40 -29.84 30.64
CA HIS A 208 -5.60 -29.02 30.44
C HIS A 208 -5.27 -27.73 29.69
N LEU A 209 -4.25 -26.99 30.15
CA LEU A 209 -3.83 -25.75 29.49
C LEU A 209 -3.41 -26.01 28.04
N THR A 210 -2.65 -27.08 27.81
CA THR A 210 -2.24 -27.50 26.46
C THR A 210 -3.44 -27.80 25.58
N SER A 211 -4.45 -28.50 26.11
CA SER A 211 -5.67 -28.83 25.38
C SER A 211 -6.54 -27.61 25.09
N VAL A 212 -6.65 -26.65 26.01
CA VAL A 212 -7.33 -25.36 25.77
C VAL A 212 -6.64 -24.60 24.64
N SER A 213 -5.32 -24.47 24.71
CA SER A 213 -4.53 -23.78 23.68
C SER A 213 -4.65 -24.46 22.31
N ALA A 214 -4.65 -25.80 22.27
CA ALA A 214 -4.81 -26.55 21.03
C ALA A 214 -6.19 -26.32 20.39
N ILE A 215 -7.27 -26.34 21.18
CA ILE A 215 -8.63 -26.05 20.69
C ILE A 215 -8.74 -24.60 20.19
N ALA A 216 -8.24 -23.65 20.97
CA ALA A 216 -8.24 -22.24 20.59
C ALA A 216 -7.50 -21.99 19.27
N LEU A 217 -6.32 -22.63 19.11
CA LEU A 217 -5.52 -22.52 17.89
C LEU A 217 -6.24 -23.15 16.69
N GLN A 218 -6.92 -24.29 16.89
CA GLN A 218 -7.68 -24.94 15.83
C GLN A 218 -8.82 -24.05 15.33
N LEU A 219 -9.63 -23.49 16.24
CA LEU A 219 -10.73 -22.59 15.90
C LEU A 219 -10.24 -21.33 15.17
N LYS A 220 -9.14 -20.74 15.66
CA LYS A 220 -8.51 -19.58 15.02
C LYS A 220 -7.98 -19.91 13.62
N ASN A 221 -7.38 -21.09 13.44
CA ASN A 221 -6.89 -21.51 12.13
C ASN A 221 -8.04 -21.71 11.13
N GLU A 222 -9.16 -22.31 11.57
CA GLU A 222 -10.35 -22.46 10.72
C GLU A 222 -10.92 -21.11 10.27
N GLU A 223 -10.99 -20.14 11.18
CA GLU A 223 -11.42 -18.77 10.87
C GLU A 223 -10.47 -18.06 9.90
N LEU A 224 -9.15 -18.15 10.13
CA LEU A 224 -8.14 -17.57 9.25
C LEU A 224 -8.17 -18.20 7.85
N VAL A 225 -8.32 -19.52 7.75
CA VAL A 225 -8.40 -20.22 6.47
C VAL A 225 -9.64 -19.79 5.69
N SER A 226 -10.79 -19.65 6.35
CA SER A 226 -12.02 -19.13 5.73
C SER A 226 -11.83 -17.69 5.24
N GLY A 227 -11.29 -16.81 6.09
CA GLY A 227 -11.07 -15.41 5.74
C GLY A 227 -10.09 -15.23 4.58
N LEU A 228 -9.03 -16.06 4.52
CA LEU A 228 -8.09 -16.06 3.39
C LEU A 228 -8.75 -16.54 2.09
N ALA A 229 -9.65 -17.52 2.15
CA ALA A 229 -10.36 -17.99 0.97
C ALA A 229 -11.28 -16.90 0.40
N ASP A 230 -12.01 -16.19 1.27
CA ASP A 230 -12.90 -15.09 0.87
C ASP A 230 -12.12 -13.91 0.28
N ALA A 231 -11.03 -13.49 0.94
CA ALA A 231 -10.17 -12.42 0.46
C ALA A 231 -9.54 -12.75 -0.91
N LYS A 232 -9.13 -14.01 -1.12
CA LYS A 232 -8.60 -14.47 -2.40
C LYS A 232 -9.66 -14.40 -3.50
N ALA A 233 -10.89 -14.86 -3.23
CA ALA A 233 -11.98 -14.80 -4.20
C ALA A 233 -12.33 -13.36 -4.61
N GLU A 234 -12.31 -12.42 -3.65
CA GLU A 234 -12.54 -11.00 -3.93
C GLU A 234 -11.41 -10.40 -4.79
N ALA A 235 -10.15 -10.73 -4.49
CA ALA A 235 -8.99 -10.27 -5.26
C ALA A 235 -9.02 -10.79 -6.71
N GLU A 236 -9.35 -12.06 -6.92
CA GLU A 236 -9.47 -12.65 -8.27
C GLU A 236 -10.59 -11.98 -9.09
N LYS A 237 -11.71 -11.65 -8.45
CA LYS A 237 -12.79 -10.91 -9.10
C LYS A 237 -12.35 -9.51 -9.53
N LYS A 238 -11.72 -8.74 -8.62
CA LYS A 238 -11.22 -7.39 -8.93
C LYS A 238 -10.18 -7.41 -10.05
N ALA A 239 -9.27 -8.38 -10.05
CA ALA A 239 -8.27 -8.54 -11.10
C ALA A 239 -8.93 -8.78 -12.48
N LYS A 240 -9.96 -9.63 -12.53
CA LYS A 240 -10.71 -9.90 -13.76
C LYS A 240 -11.48 -8.67 -14.25
N ASP A 241 -12.14 -7.95 -13.34
CA ASP A 241 -12.86 -6.71 -13.68
C ASP A 241 -11.89 -5.65 -14.24
N ALA A 242 -10.72 -5.49 -13.61
CA ALA A 242 -9.66 -4.59 -14.09
C ALA A 242 -9.13 -4.98 -15.47
N GLU A 243 -8.90 -6.28 -15.72
CA GLU A 243 -8.45 -6.78 -17.03
C GLU A 243 -9.47 -6.47 -18.13
N THR A 244 -10.77 -6.69 -17.85
CA THR A 244 -11.83 -6.38 -18.82
C THR A 244 -11.95 -4.89 -19.10
N ALA A 245 -11.87 -4.04 -18.07
CA ALA A 245 -11.89 -2.59 -18.21
C ALA A 245 -10.70 -2.10 -19.04
N TYR A 246 -9.50 -2.62 -18.78
CA TYR A 246 -8.30 -2.31 -19.55
C TYR A 246 -8.44 -2.72 -21.02
N ALA A 247 -8.98 -3.92 -21.29
CA ALA A 247 -9.19 -4.39 -22.65
C ALA A 247 -10.17 -3.50 -23.43
N VAL A 248 -11.27 -3.06 -22.80
CA VAL A 248 -12.25 -2.14 -23.39
C VAL A 248 -11.62 -0.78 -23.67
N ALA A 249 -10.92 -0.20 -22.70
CA ALA A 249 -10.25 1.09 -22.86
C ALA A 249 -9.22 1.05 -24.00
N ARG A 250 -8.40 -0.01 -24.05
CA ARG A 250 -7.39 -0.20 -25.10
C ARG A 250 -8.02 -0.35 -26.49
N LYS A 251 -9.15 -1.06 -26.60
CA LYS A 251 -9.88 -1.20 -27.87
C LYS A 251 -10.46 0.15 -28.32
N ALA A 252 -11.04 0.92 -27.41
CA ALA A 252 -11.57 2.25 -27.70
C ALA A 252 -10.45 3.21 -28.17
N ALA A 253 -9.31 3.21 -27.48
CA ALA A 253 -8.15 4.02 -27.85
C ALA A 253 -7.64 3.70 -29.26
N ARG A 254 -7.47 2.41 -29.59
CA ARG A 254 -7.07 1.97 -30.94
C ARG A 254 -8.07 2.39 -32.01
N SER A 255 -9.36 2.17 -31.77
CA SER A 255 -10.40 2.57 -32.72
C SER A 255 -10.44 4.07 -32.97
N ARG A 256 -10.15 4.88 -31.95
CA ARG A 256 -10.07 6.34 -32.08
C ARG A 256 -8.88 6.76 -32.94
N GLN A 257 -7.74 6.11 -32.75
CA GLN A 257 -6.53 6.33 -33.54
C GLN A 257 -6.75 5.96 -35.02
N ASP A 258 -7.28 4.76 -35.28
CA ASP A 258 -7.55 4.27 -36.64
C ASP A 258 -8.55 5.19 -37.36
N PHE A 259 -9.59 5.64 -36.66
CA PHE A 259 -10.57 6.58 -37.21
C PHE A 259 -9.95 7.92 -37.58
N LEU A 260 -9.14 8.51 -36.71
CA LEU A 260 -8.48 9.79 -36.99
C LEU A 260 -7.52 9.68 -38.18
N SER A 261 -6.73 8.60 -38.23
CA SER A 261 -5.82 8.36 -39.37
C SER A 261 -6.57 8.24 -40.70
N MET A 262 -7.68 7.49 -40.71
CA MET A 262 -8.54 7.35 -41.89
C MET A 262 -9.13 8.69 -42.34
N VAL A 263 -9.72 9.46 -41.41
CA VAL A 263 -10.35 10.75 -41.73
C VAL A 263 -9.33 11.74 -42.28
N THR A 264 -8.12 11.80 -41.72
CA THR A 264 -7.04 12.66 -42.20
C THR A 264 -6.67 12.35 -43.66
N HIS A 265 -6.56 11.06 -44.02
CA HIS A 265 -6.29 10.65 -45.39
C HIS A 265 -7.41 11.05 -46.36
N GLU A 266 -8.66 10.83 -45.96
CA GLU A 266 -9.85 11.19 -46.75
C GLU A 266 -10.04 12.71 -46.91
N ILE A 267 -9.55 13.52 -45.97
CA ILE A 267 -9.56 14.99 -46.07
C ILE A 267 -8.40 15.50 -46.94
N ARG A 268 -7.22 14.86 -46.91
CA ARG A 268 -6.05 15.29 -47.71
C ARG A 268 -6.33 15.26 -49.22
N SER A 269 -7.03 14.24 -49.70
CA SER A 269 -7.34 14.04 -51.12
C SER A 269 -8.17 15.17 -51.77
N PRO A 270 -9.33 15.60 -51.21
CA PRO A 270 -10.09 16.73 -51.74
C PRO A 270 -9.36 18.07 -51.60
N LEU A 271 -8.52 18.25 -50.57
CA LEU A 271 -7.71 19.47 -50.43
C LEU A 271 -6.63 19.58 -51.50
N ALA A 272 -5.96 18.48 -51.82
CA ALA A 272 -5.02 18.44 -52.94
C ALA A 272 -5.72 18.80 -54.27
N SER A 273 -6.96 18.33 -54.45
CA SER A 273 -7.78 18.65 -55.62
C SER A 273 -8.17 20.14 -55.67
N LEU A 274 -8.57 20.74 -54.55
CA LEU A 274 -8.87 22.18 -54.44
C LEU A 274 -7.65 23.05 -54.72
N SER A 275 -6.48 22.71 -54.16
CA SER A 275 -5.21 23.40 -54.46
C SER A 275 -4.85 23.31 -55.94
N GLY A 276 -5.04 22.14 -56.55
CA GLY A 276 -4.81 21.95 -57.99
C GLY A 276 -5.74 22.79 -58.86
N LEU A 277 -7.03 22.84 -58.52
CA LEU A 277 -8.02 23.68 -59.21
C LEU A 277 -7.69 25.18 -59.07
N ALA A 278 -7.26 25.63 -57.90
CA ALA A 278 -6.83 27.01 -57.68
C ALA A 278 -5.59 27.37 -58.53
N HIS A 279 -4.60 26.48 -58.61
CA HIS A 279 -3.43 26.64 -59.49
C HIS A 279 -3.82 26.72 -60.97
N MET A 280 -4.74 25.86 -61.41
CA MET A 280 -5.24 25.90 -62.79
C MET A 280 -6.03 27.19 -63.08
N LEU A 281 -6.78 27.71 -62.09
CA LEU A 281 -7.49 28.99 -62.23
C LEU A 281 -6.51 30.17 -62.36
N GLU A 282 -5.46 30.21 -61.54
CA GLU A 282 -4.41 31.25 -61.65
C GLU A 282 -3.70 31.26 -63.02
N ALA A 283 -3.66 30.13 -63.71
CA ALA A 283 -3.08 30.03 -65.05
C ALA A 283 -3.98 30.57 -66.18
N THR A 284 -5.20 31.04 -65.88
CA THR A 284 -6.13 31.62 -66.86
C THR A 284 -6.15 33.15 -66.83
N GLU A 285 -6.78 33.80 -67.81
CA GLU A 285 -7.00 35.26 -67.76
C GLU A 285 -8.05 35.60 -66.69
N LEU A 286 -7.59 36.17 -65.57
CA LEU A 286 -8.43 36.59 -64.45
C LEU A 286 -8.43 38.11 -64.31
N ASP A 287 -9.61 38.67 -64.04
CA ASP A 287 -9.73 40.05 -63.55
C ASP A 287 -9.19 40.21 -62.11
N GLU A 288 -9.02 41.45 -61.66
CA GLU A 288 -8.41 41.76 -60.35
C GLU A 288 -9.20 41.14 -59.17
N LYS A 289 -10.54 41.08 -59.26
CA LYS A 289 -11.38 40.48 -58.22
C LYS A 289 -11.27 38.96 -58.24
N GLN A 290 -11.29 38.35 -59.42
CA GLN A 290 -11.15 36.90 -59.61
C GLN A 290 -9.77 36.41 -59.15
N ARG A 291 -8.71 37.18 -59.41
CA ARG A 291 -7.35 36.90 -58.93
C ARG A 291 -7.26 36.94 -57.40
N SER A 292 -7.90 37.93 -56.78
CA SER A 292 -8.01 38.03 -55.31
C SER A 292 -8.73 36.81 -54.71
N TYR A 293 -9.84 36.37 -55.33
CA TYR A 293 -10.54 35.16 -54.88
C TYR A 293 -9.72 33.87 -55.06
N SER A 294 -9.03 33.72 -56.20
CA SER A 294 -8.17 32.54 -56.45
C SER A 294 -7.04 32.43 -55.41
N ARG A 295 -6.36 33.54 -55.11
CA ARG A 295 -5.34 33.59 -54.07
C ARG A 295 -5.89 33.29 -52.69
N GLY A 296 -7.08 33.81 -52.35
CA GLY A 296 -7.73 33.50 -51.09
C GLY A 296 -8.06 32.01 -50.92
N VAL A 297 -8.47 31.33 -52.00
CA VAL A 297 -8.73 29.88 -52.01
C VAL A 297 -7.43 29.09 -51.86
N GLU A 298 -6.36 29.50 -52.54
CA GLU A 298 -5.05 28.85 -52.44
C GLU A 298 -4.46 28.99 -51.02
N GLU A 299 -4.50 30.19 -50.45
CA GLU A 299 -4.00 30.48 -49.10
C GLU A 299 -4.78 29.69 -48.04
N SER A 300 -6.11 29.61 -48.20
CA SER A 300 -6.98 28.79 -47.34
C SER A 300 -6.68 27.29 -47.48
N SER A 301 -6.39 26.81 -48.70
CA SER A 301 -6.03 25.41 -48.96
C SER A 301 -4.66 25.05 -48.36
N ARG A 302 -3.68 25.97 -48.43
CA ARG A 302 -2.38 25.79 -47.77
C ARG A 302 -2.52 25.76 -46.24
N LEU A 303 -3.32 26.64 -45.66
CA LEU A 303 -3.59 26.64 -44.22
C LEU A 303 -4.25 25.32 -43.78
N LEU A 304 -5.25 24.85 -44.54
CA LEU A 304 -5.98 23.64 -44.19
C LEU A 304 -5.13 22.37 -44.37
N ASN A 305 -4.28 22.29 -45.39
CA ASN A 305 -3.30 21.20 -45.52
C ASN A 305 -2.33 21.17 -44.33
N ARG A 306 -1.82 22.33 -43.89
CA ARG A 306 -0.97 22.40 -42.69
C ARG A 306 -1.71 21.87 -41.46
N LEU A 307 -2.96 22.28 -41.24
CA LEU A 307 -3.77 21.78 -40.12
C LEU A 307 -4.04 20.27 -40.18
N VAL A 308 -4.19 19.70 -41.37
CA VAL A 308 -4.39 18.26 -41.58
C VAL A 308 -3.09 17.49 -41.33
N ASP A 309 -1.95 18.00 -41.79
CA ASP A 309 -0.64 17.40 -41.53
C ASP A 309 -0.28 17.47 -40.04
N ASP A 310 -0.58 18.60 -39.38
CA ASP A 310 -0.45 18.80 -37.94
C ASP A 310 -1.31 17.79 -37.15
N LEU A 311 -2.54 17.52 -37.60
CA LEU A 311 -3.41 16.51 -37.00
C LEU A 311 -2.88 15.09 -37.24
N SER A 312 -2.31 14.81 -38.42
CA SER A 312 -1.66 13.53 -38.73
C SER A 312 -0.47 13.29 -37.80
N ASP A 313 0.42 14.28 -37.68
CA ASP A 313 1.57 14.22 -36.80
C ASP A 313 1.11 13.99 -35.36
N LEU A 314 0.06 14.67 -34.89
CA LEU A 314 -0.52 14.44 -33.56
C LEU A 314 -0.94 12.97 -33.34
N THR A 315 -1.61 12.37 -34.34
CA THR A 315 -2.06 10.97 -34.26
C THR A 315 -0.89 9.97 -34.29
N GLU A 316 0.18 10.25 -35.04
CA GLU A 316 1.39 9.44 -35.04
C GLU A 316 2.21 9.61 -33.75
N MET A 317 2.17 10.80 -33.15
CA MET A 317 2.82 11.07 -31.86
C MET A 317 2.13 10.32 -30.72
N GLU A 318 0.80 10.32 -30.68
CA GLU A 318 0.02 9.56 -29.70
C GLU A 318 0.21 8.05 -29.84
N ALA A 319 0.51 7.59 -31.06
CA ALA A 319 0.86 6.21 -31.36
C ALA A 319 2.32 5.84 -31.03
N LEU A 320 3.15 6.80 -30.58
CA LEU A 320 4.61 6.68 -30.44
C LEU A 320 5.30 6.15 -31.72
N SER A 321 4.73 6.43 -32.90
CA SER A 321 5.18 5.85 -34.17
C SER A 321 6.16 6.72 -34.96
N ILE A 322 6.39 7.98 -34.54
CA ILE A 322 7.36 8.86 -35.21
C ILE A 322 8.78 8.33 -34.99
N LYS A 323 9.42 7.87 -36.08
CA LYS A 323 10.84 7.51 -36.11
C LYS A 323 11.67 8.73 -36.48
N LEU A 324 12.48 9.21 -35.55
CA LEU A 324 13.47 10.24 -35.81
C LEU A 324 14.58 9.69 -36.73
N ARG A 325 15.14 10.56 -37.56
CA ARG A 325 16.27 10.27 -38.45
C ARG A 325 17.44 11.21 -38.13
N PRO A 326 18.18 10.97 -37.03
CA PRO A 326 19.26 11.84 -36.62
C PRO A 326 20.42 11.85 -37.63
N THR A 327 20.91 13.05 -37.95
CA THR A 327 22.12 13.28 -38.75
C THR A 327 22.84 14.52 -38.23
N ASP A 328 24.11 14.68 -38.61
CA ASP A 328 24.84 15.92 -38.33
C ASP A 328 24.21 17.06 -39.14
N LEU A 329 23.83 18.14 -38.46
CA LEU A 329 23.20 19.32 -39.06
C LEU A 329 23.82 20.62 -38.55
N SER A 330 23.81 21.66 -39.39
CA SER A 330 24.18 23.01 -39.00
C SER A 330 22.95 23.80 -38.52
N PRO A 331 22.93 24.29 -37.27
CA PRO A 331 21.83 25.11 -36.75
C PRO A 331 21.55 26.34 -37.61
N MET A 332 22.60 26.98 -38.14
CA MET A 332 22.49 28.14 -39.02
C MET A 332 21.83 27.77 -40.36
N GLU A 333 22.19 26.65 -40.97
CA GLU A 333 21.58 26.21 -42.23
C GLU A 333 20.09 25.90 -42.05
N ILE A 334 19.71 25.28 -40.92
CA ILE A 334 18.30 25.03 -40.59
C ILE A 334 17.54 26.34 -40.37
N ALA A 335 18.13 27.32 -39.67
CA ALA A 335 17.52 28.63 -39.48
C ALA A 335 17.31 29.35 -40.81
N GLN A 336 18.30 29.33 -41.70
CA GLN A 336 18.19 29.92 -43.05
C GLN A 336 17.12 29.20 -43.89
N ALA A 337 17.06 27.87 -43.82
CA ALA A 337 16.04 27.09 -44.53
C ALA A 337 14.62 27.40 -44.02
N ALA A 338 14.44 27.53 -42.70
CA ALA A 338 13.16 27.91 -42.11
C ALA A 338 12.73 29.32 -42.56
N ILE A 339 13.66 30.29 -42.52
CA ILE A 339 13.40 31.67 -42.98
C ILE A 339 13.07 31.70 -44.46
N HIS A 340 13.76 30.90 -45.29
CA HIS A 340 13.49 30.83 -46.73
C HIS A 340 12.04 30.44 -47.01
N VAL A 341 11.52 29.44 -46.29
CA VAL A 341 10.15 28.95 -46.44
C VAL A 341 9.12 29.99 -45.98
N THR A 342 9.41 30.76 -44.93
CA THR A 342 8.48 31.77 -44.38
C THR A 342 8.66 33.17 -44.97
N ARG A 343 9.61 33.38 -45.89
CA ARG A 343 9.96 34.70 -46.43
C ARG A 343 8.80 35.35 -47.18
N HIS A 344 8.03 34.55 -47.91
CA HIS A 344 6.87 35.05 -48.65
C HIS A 344 5.79 35.58 -47.72
N ASP A 345 5.48 34.84 -46.65
CA ASP A 345 4.48 35.21 -45.63
C ASP A 345 4.88 36.49 -44.88
N ALA A 346 6.17 36.70 -44.63
CA ALA A 346 6.67 37.96 -44.05
C ALA A 346 6.57 39.13 -45.03
N SER A 347 6.93 38.91 -46.30
CA SER A 347 6.93 39.94 -47.34
C SER A 347 5.51 40.40 -47.68
N SER A 348 4.54 39.49 -47.76
CA SER A 348 3.12 39.81 -47.99
C SER A 348 2.55 40.70 -46.88
N ARG A 349 3.10 40.58 -45.67
CA ARG A 349 2.73 41.36 -44.48
C ARG A 349 3.63 42.55 -44.18
N LYS A 350 4.63 42.81 -45.02
CA LYS A 350 5.62 43.89 -44.85
C LYS A 350 6.38 43.83 -43.52
N LEU A 351 6.65 42.62 -43.03
CA LEU A 351 7.46 42.36 -41.83
C LEU A 351 8.89 41.97 -42.22
N SER A 352 9.89 42.38 -41.44
CA SER A 352 11.26 41.87 -41.60
C SER A 352 11.44 40.53 -40.88
N ILE A 353 12.28 39.65 -41.42
CA ILE A 353 12.80 38.48 -40.71
C ILE A 353 14.32 38.54 -40.77
N GLU A 354 14.96 38.46 -39.60
CA GLU A 354 16.41 38.45 -39.46
C GLU A 354 16.88 37.20 -38.69
N VAL A 355 18.15 36.81 -38.92
CA VAL A 355 18.80 35.73 -38.20
C VAL A 355 20.07 36.24 -37.55
N ASP A 356 20.28 35.88 -36.28
CA ASP A 356 21.42 36.26 -35.47
C ASP A 356 22.01 35.01 -34.79
N GLU A 357 23.33 34.85 -34.83
CA GLU A 357 24.03 33.72 -34.21
C GLU A 357 25.04 34.26 -33.21
N LEU A 358 24.87 33.88 -31.93
CA LEU A 358 25.77 34.34 -30.87
C LEU A 358 27.09 33.55 -30.88
N PRO A 359 28.21 34.20 -30.50
CA PRO A 359 29.49 33.51 -30.34
C PRO A 359 29.39 32.34 -29.35
N GLY A 360 30.02 31.22 -29.70
CA GLY A 360 30.01 29.99 -28.90
C GLY A 360 28.90 29.01 -29.27
N THR A 361 27.98 29.38 -30.18
CA THR A 361 26.97 28.44 -30.71
C THR A 361 27.66 27.26 -31.42
N PRO A 362 27.32 26.00 -31.09
CA PRO A 362 27.80 24.83 -31.82
C PRO A 362 27.52 24.90 -33.32
N LYS A 363 28.55 24.70 -34.15
CA LYS A 363 28.41 24.70 -35.61
C LYS A 363 27.69 23.46 -36.15
N THR A 364 27.64 22.40 -35.36
CA THR A 364 27.03 21.14 -35.73
C THR A 364 26.39 20.51 -34.50
N ILE A 365 25.18 19.97 -34.66
CA ILE A 365 24.49 19.12 -33.68
C ILE A 365 24.00 17.86 -34.38
N HIS A 366 23.83 16.76 -33.64
CA HIS A 366 23.32 15.49 -34.16
C HIS A 366 21.83 15.35 -33.81
N ASN A 367 20.95 15.64 -34.78
CA ASN A 367 19.50 15.62 -34.59
C ASN A 367 18.75 15.39 -35.92
N ASP A 368 17.41 15.33 -35.91
CA ASP A 368 16.61 15.16 -37.13
C ASP A 368 16.37 16.51 -37.84
N PRO A 369 17.00 16.78 -39.02
CA PRO A 369 16.94 18.09 -39.66
C PRO A 369 15.52 18.54 -40.02
N ASP A 370 14.66 17.60 -40.42
CA ASP A 370 13.30 17.92 -40.84
C ASP A 370 12.43 18.30 -39.65
N ARG A 371 12.59 17.61 -38.52
CA ARG A 371 11.84 17.91 -37.29
C ARG A 371 12.32 19.18 -36.60
N VAL A 372 13.63 19.47 -36.61
CA VAL A 372 14.17 20.75 -36.12
C VAL A 372 13.66 21.91 -36.96
N LYS A 373 13.71 21.78 -38.30
CA LYS A 373 13.17 22.79 -39.23
C LYS A 373 11.68 23.00 -39.02
N GLN A 374 10.91 21.93 -38.85
CA GLN A 374 9.47 22.00 -38.60
C GLN A 374 9.15 22.74 -37.28
N ALA A 375 9.85 22.42 -36.19
CA ALA A 375 9.70 23.11 -34.92
C ALA A 375 9.99 24.62 -35.06
N LEU A 376 11.05 24.99 -35.77
CA LEU A 376 11.42 26.38 -36.00
C LEU A 376 10.43 27.13 -36.90
N VAL A 377 9.96 26.50 -37.98
CA VAL A 377 8.92 27.07 -38.86
C VAL A 377 7.64 27.34 -38.08
N ASN A 378 7.23 26.44 -37.18
CA ASN A 378 6.04 26.63 -36.35
C ASN A 378 6.16 27.85 -35.44
N LEU A 379 7.34 28.09 -34.85
CA LEU A 379 7.60 29.30 -34.07
C LEU A 379 7.56 30.57 -34.93
N ILE A 380 8.18 30.55 -36.12
CA ILE A 380 8.20 31.71 -37.03
C ILE A 380 6.80 32.04 -37.56
N VAL A 381 6.02 31.05 -37.99
CA VAL A 381 4.65 31.25 -38.50
C VAL A 381 3.76 31.86 -37.41
N ARG A 382 3.92 31.42 -36.16
CA ARG A 382 3.24 32.05 -35.03
C ARG A 382 3.66 33.52 -34.87
N ALA A 383 4.96 33.78 -34.79
CA ALA A 383 5.51 35.13 -34.61
C ALA A 383 5.04 36.09 -35.70
N LEU A 384 5.05 35.64 -36.96
CA LEU A 384 4.48 36.39 -38.07
C LEU A 384 3.00 36.65 -37.79
N ARG A 385 2.18 35.62 -37.50
CA ARG A 385 0.73 35.76 -37.24
C ARG A 385 0.40 36.88 -36.25
N THR A 386 1.14 36.97 -35.14
CA THR A 386 0.86 37.91 -34.04
C THR A 386 1.50 39.30 -34.20
N THR A 387 2.38 39.50 -35.19
CA THR A 387 3.06 40.78 -35.40
C THR A 387 2.34 41.64 -36.44
N GLU A 388 1.99 42.87 -36.06
CA GLU A 388 1.35 43.83 -36.97
C GLU A 388 2.36 44.76 -37.67
N VAL A 389 3.37 45.24 -36.93
CA VAL A 389 4.39 46.17 -37.42
C VAL A 389 5.76 45.79 -36.83
N GLY A 390 6.83 45.94 -37.62
CA GLY A 390 8.19 45.62 -37.21
C GLY A 390 8.70 44.35 -37.88
N GLY A 391 9.09 43.35 -37.08
CA GLY A 391 9.72 42.14 -37.60
C GLY A 391 9.89 41.03 -36.59
N VAL A 392 10.50 39.95 -37.06
CA VAL A 392 10.77 38.72 -36.30
C VAL A 392 12.27 38.44 -36.34
N MET A 393 12.88 38.23 -35.18
CA MET A 393 14.29 37.88 -35.04
C MET A 393 14.43 36.41 -34.65
N VAL A 394 15.15 35.64 -35.46
CA VAL A 394 15.56 34.26 -35.14
C VAL A 394 16.96 34.30 -34.55
N ARG A 395 17.12 33.94 -33.29
CA ARG A 395 18.43 33.92 -32.63
C ARG A 395 18.86 32.51 -32.22
N LEU A 396 20.10 32.18 -32.57
CA LEU A 396 20.81 30.97 -32.15
C LEU A 396 21.80 31.33 -31.05
N SER A 397 21.75 30.62 -29.92
CA SER A 397 22.67 30.86 -28.81
C SER A 397 23.14 29.56 -28.14
N PRO A 398 24.38 29.49 -27.63
CA PRO A 398 24.83 28.34 -26.87
C PRO A 398 24.09 28.23 -25.53
N VAL A 399 23.91 27.02 -25.05
CA VAL A 399 23.37 26.74 -23.71
C VAL A 399 24.02 25.48 -23.15
N ASP A 400 24.42 25.53 -21.88
CA ASP A 400 25.02 24.38 -21.20
C ASP A 400 23.94 23.37 -20.80
N ILE A 401 24.15 22.10 -21.15
CA ILE A 401 23.28 20.97 -20.85
C ILE A 401 24.16 19.83 -20.34
N ASP A 402 24.09 19.53 -19.04
CA ASP A 402 24.77 18.39 -18.41
C ASP A 402 26.24 18.21 -18.85
N GLU A 403 27.03 19.30 -18.80
CA GLU A 403 28.45 19.41 -19.18
C GLU A 403 28.76 19.46 -20.69
N GLU A 404 27.76 19.42 -21.56
CA GLU A 404 27.92 19.64 -23.00
C GLU A 404 27.21 20.93 -23.49
N VAL A 405 27.66 21.50 -24.61
CA VAL A 405 27.07 22.72 -25.19
C VAL A 405 26.00 22.34 -26.20
N GLY A 406 24.75 22.68 -25.89
CA GLY A 406 23.62 22.61 -26.81
C GLY A 406 23.33 23.93 -27.53
N VAL A 407 22.24 23.94 -28.30
CA VAL A 407 21.78 25.11 -29.04
C VAL A 407 20.38 25.50 -28.56
N ARG A 408 20.21 26.77 -28.22
CA ARG A 408 18.89 27.39 -28.04
C ARG A 408 18.50 28.14 -29.31
N PHE A 409 17.38 27.73 -29.89
CA PHE A 409 16.70 28.43 -30.97
C PHE A 409 15.64 29.34 -30.34
N SER A 410 15.66 30.62 -30.68
CA SER A 410 14.68 31.59 -30.18
C SER A 410 14.11 32.41 -31.32
N VAL A 411 12.82 32.71 -31.23
CA VAL A 411 12.08 33.52 -32.20
C VAL A 411 11.41 34.64 -31.42
N THR A 412 11.91 35.86 -31.59
CA THR A 412 11.41 37.07 -30.93
C THR A 412 10.61 37.91 -31.91
N ASP A 413 9.39 38.28 -31.54
CA ASP A 413 8.48 39.10 -32.34
C ASP A 413 8.20 40.45 -31.66
N THR A 414 7.90 41.47 -32.46
CA THR A 414 7.59 42.84 -31.99
C THR A 414 6.09 43.07 -31.75
N GLY A 415 5.30 42.00 -31.57
CA GLY A 415 3.87 42.10 -31.32
C GLY A 415 3.52 42.71 -29.96
N ALA A 416 2.22 42.79 -29.66
CA ALA A 416 1.70 43.40 -28.43
C ALA A 416 2.14 42.69 -27.13
N GLY A 417 2.76 41.51 -27.24
CA GLY A 417 3.16 40.68 -26.09
C GLY A 417 1.96 40.16 -25.30
N MET A 418 2.24 39.43 -24.22
CA MET A 418 1.22 38.94 -23.28
C MET A 418 1.75 38.93 -21.84
N PRO A 419 0.88 38.81 -20.81
CA PRO A 419 1.32 38.65 -19.43
C PRO A 419 2.27 37.45 -19.28
N SER A 420 3.35 37.59 -18.49
CA SER A 420 4.36 36.55 -18.31
C SER A 420 3.79 35.25 -17.74
N GLU A 421 2.80 35.35 -16.85
CA GLU A 421 2.07 34.19 -16.32
C GLU A 421 1.29 33.43 -17.40
N GLU A 422 0.77 34.14 -18.41
CA GLU A 422 0.03 33.53 -19.51
C GLU A 422 1.01 32.90 -20.52
N ALA A 423 2.16 33.56 -20.77
CA ALA A 423 3.22 33.02 -21.63
C ALA A 423 3.83 31.72 -21.07
N ALA A 424 4.05 31.63 -19.75
CA ALA A 424 4.53 30.42 -19.09
C ALA A 424 3.53 29.26 -19.19
N ARG A 425 2.22 29.56 -19.20
CA ARG A 425 1.13 28.56 -19.29
C ARG A 425 0.97 27.97 -20.69
N LEU A 426 1.48 28.63 -21.74
CA LEU A 426 1.40 28.13 -23.12
C LEU A 426 2.19 26.83 -23.34
N PHE A 427 3.25 26.59 -22.53
CA PHE A 427 4.07 25.38 -22.59
C PHE A 427 3.89 24.44 -21.38
N SER A 428 3.28 24.90 -20.27
CA SER A 428 3.11 24.10 -19.03
C SER A 428 1.80 23.29 -18.96
N SER A 429 0.85 23.50 -19.87
CA SER A 429 -0.51 22.93 -19.83
C SER A 429 -0.65 21.51 -20.42
N LEU A 430 0.46 20.78 -20.56
CA LEU A 430 0.45 19.41 -21.10
C LEU A 430 0.54 18.31 -20.02
N ASP A 431 1.03 18.64 -18.82
CA ASP A 431 1.16 17.65 -17.74
C ASP A 431 -0.07 17.62 -16.79
N ASN A 432 -0.86 18.70 -16.72
CA ASN A 432 -1.89 18.88 -15.67
C ASN A 432 -3.36 18.92 -16.15
N GLU A 433 -3.61 18.88 -17.46
CA GLU A 433 -4.98 18.82 -17.99
C GLU A 433 -5.07 17.61 -18.91
N GLY A 434 -5.67 16.52 -18.41
CA GLY A 434 -6.00 15.34 -19.21
C GLY A 434 -6.79 15.69 -20.48
N GLU A 435 -7.04 14.67 -21.31
CA GLU A 435 -7.55 14.68 -22.71
C GLU A 435 -8.84 15.50 -23.04
N HIS A 436 -9.28 16.44 -22.21
CA HIS A 436 -10.60 17.09 -22.28
C HIS A 436 -10.60 18.63 -22.28
N ALA A 437 -9.46 19.31 -22.37
CA ALA A 437 -9.47 20.76 -22.60
C ALA A 437 -9.88 21.10 -24.06
N PRO A 438 -10.82 22.04 -24.31
CA PRO A 438 -11.20 22.40 -25.67
C PRO A 438 -10.01 23.00 -26.45
N LEU A 439 -9.71 22.46 -27.64
CA LEU A 439 -8.69 22.97 -28.59
C LEU A 439 -8.77 24.48 -28.88
N LYS A 440 -9.91 25.11 -28.58
CA LYS A 440 -10.25 26.50 -28.87
C LYS A 440 -9.32 27.55 -28.23
N ARG A 441 -8.42 27.18 -27.32
CA ARG A 441 -7.47 28.11 -26.66
C ARG A 441 -5.98 27.77 -26.84
N ARG A 442 -5.60 26.65 -27.48
CA ARG A 442 -4.18 26.28 -27.65
C ARG A 442 -3.68 26.67 -29.04
N ASP A 443 -2.52 27.33 -29.08
CA ASP A 443 -1.81 27.61 -30.33
C ASP A 443 -1.21 26.31 -30.87
N VAL A 444 -1.79 25.80 -31.96
CA VAL A 444 -1.39 24.52 -32.60
C VAL A 444 0.11 24.50 -32.89
N ASN A 445 0.66 25.60 -33.36
CA ASN A 445 2.08 25.72 -33.71
C ASN A 445 3.01 25.51 -32.49
N LEU A 446 2.62 26.06 -31.32
CA LEU A 446 3.40 25.89 -30.08
C LEU A 446 3.30 24.47 -29.55
N THR A 447 2.12 23.86 -29.67
CA THR A 447 1.87 22.49 -29.23
C THR A 447 2.74 21.50 -30.01
N ILE A 448 2.81 21.66 -31.34
CA ILE A 448 3.62 20.80 -32.20
C ILE A 448 5.11 21.04 -31.95
N CYS A 449 5.52 22.30 -31.78
CA CYS A 449 6.90 22.63 -31.43
C CYS A 449 7.33 21.94 -30.13
N ASP A 450 6.57 22.08 -29.03
CA ASP A 450 6.89 21.45 -27.76
C ASP A 450 6.99 19.93 -27.88
N ARG A 451 6.01 19.31 -28.53
CA ARG A 451 5.96 17.85 -28.70
C ARG A 451 7.13 17.34 -29.53
N LEU A 452 7.45 17.98 -30.67
CA LEU A 452 8.62 17.62 -31.50
C LEU A 452 9.93 17.80 -30.73
N VAL A 453 10.07 18.89 -29.97
CA VAL A 453 11.27 19.17 -29.17
C VAL A 453 11.44 18.13 -28.06
N ARG A 454 10.36 17.77 -27.34
CA ARG A 454 10.39 16.70 -26.32
C ARG A 454 10.70 15.33 -26.93
N LEU A 455 10.16 15.03 -28.11
CA LEU A 455 10.51 13.82 -28.87
C LEU A 455 12.01 13.81 -29.17
N MET A 456 12.56 14.96 -29.56
CA MET A 456 13.99 15.19 -29.80
C MET A 456 14.86 15.28 -28.53
N GLY A 457 14.28 15.11 -27.33
CA GLY A 457 15.01 15.17 -26.06
C GLY A 457 15.32 16.58 -25.55
N GLY A 458 14.78 17.61 -26.19
CA GLY A 458 14.94 19.01 -25.82
C GLY A 458 13.87 19.55 -24.88
N ARG A 459 13.90 20.86 -24.66
CA ARG A 459 12.88 21.60 -23.88
C ARG A 459 12.45 22.85 -24.64
N ALA A 460 11.18 23.19 -24.62
CA ALA A 460 10.64 24.41 -25.21
C ALA A 460 10.03 25.33 -24.15
N GLY A 461 9.90 26.61 -24.48
CA GLY A 461 9.34 27.62 -23.58
C GLY A 461 9.06 28.95 -24.26
N ALA A 462 8.57 29.90 -23.48
CA ALA A 462 8.32 31.25 -23.94
C ALA A 462 8.51 32.29 -22.83
N ASP A 463 8.93 33.47 -23.25
CA ASP A 463 9.11 34.66 -22.43
C ASP A 463 8.39 35.84 -23.12
N SER A 464 7.54 36.59 -22.40
CA SER A 464 6.84 37.75 -22.97
C SER A 464 6.57 38.82 -21.92
N MET A 465 6.47 40.06 -22.40
CA MET A 465 6.07 41.23 -21.63
C MET A 465 5.09 42.06 -22.48
N ILE A 466 3.99 42.52 -21.87
CA ILE A 466 3.00 43.37 -22.55
C ILE A 466 3.69 44.62 -23.13
N GLY A 467 3.51 44.86 -24.43
CA GLY A 467 4.10 45.97 -25.17
C GLY A 467 5.59 45.81 -25.51
N GLY A 468 6.24 44.72 -25.08
CA GLY A 468 7.68 44.45 -25.28
C GLY A 468 8.00 43.28 -26.21
N GLY A 469 6.99 42.71 -26.88
CA GLY A 469 7.14 41.57 -27.76
C GLY A 469 6.97 40.21 -27.08
N PHE A 470 7.18 39.14 -27.85
CA PHE A 470 7.10 37.77 -27.39
C PHE A 470 8.27 36.95 -27.93
N THR A 471 8.90 36.15 -27.08
CA THR A 471 9.99 35.24 -27.45
C THR A 471 9.58 33.80 -27.20
N ALA A 472 9.40 33.02 -28.27
CA ALA A 472 9.29 31.55 -28.18
C ALA A 472 10.67 30.92 -28.36
N TRP A 473 10.97 29.83 -27.66
CA TRP A 473 12.27 29.18 -27.80
C TRP A 473 12.21 27.67 -27.56
N PHE A 474 13.22 26.97 -28.09
CA PHE A 474 13.50 25.59 -27.75
C PHE A 474 15.00 25.32 -27.68
N VAL A 475 15.37 24.30 -26.91
CA VAL A 475 16.75 23.89 -26.65
C VAL A 475 16.94 22.45 -27.10
N LEU A 476 18.01 22.20 -27.85
CA LEU A 476 18.45 20.86 -28.24
C LEU A 476 19.88 20.60 -27.79
N GLY A 477 20.13 19.40 -27.28
CA GLY A 477 21.48 18.93 -26.95
C GLY A 477 22.30 18.62 -28.21
N PRO A 478 23.61 18.41 -28.03
CA PRO A 478 24.55 18.15 -29.13
C PRO A 478 24.33 16.78 -29.78
N ASP A 479 23.81 15.78 -29.06
CA ASP A 479 23.48 14.46 -29.61
C ASP A 479 22.20 13.86 -29.00
N ILE A 480 21.23 13.58 -29.86
CA ILE A 480 19.98 12.90 -29.48
C ILE A 480 20.15 11.41 -29.13
N SER A 481 21.27 10.80 -29.53
CA SER A 481 21.56 9.36 -29.36
C SER A 481 22.02 8.99 -27.95
N GLN A 482 22.46 9.96 -27.15
CA GLN A 482 22.98 9.74 -25.79
C GLN A 482 21.89 9.64 -24.71
N ARG A 483 20.63 9.41 -25.09
CA ARG A 483 19.53 9.19 -24.13
C ARG A 483 19.73 7.89 -23.33
N PRO A 484 19.47 7.88 -22.01
CA PRO A 484 19.14 6.63 -21.33
C PRO A 484 17.89 6.06 -22.00
N LYS A 485 17.98 4.86 -22.57
CA LYS A 485 16.86 4.19 -23.25
C LYS A 485 15.73 3.93 -22.25
N GLN A 486 14.72 4.80 -22.19
CA GLN A 486 13.42 4.39 -21.66
C GLN A 486 12.80 3.39 -22.64
N ARG A 487 12.74 2.11 -22.23
CA ARG A 487 12.07 1.05 -22.98
C ARG A 487 10.55 1.26 -22.89
N PRO A 488 9.82 1.31 -24.02
CA PRO A 488 8.36 1.32 -23.99
C PRO A 488 7.86 -0.08 -23.64
N GLY A 489 7.21 -0.23 -22.49
CA GLY A 489 6.59 -1.50 -22.08
C GLY A 489 6.53 -1.80 -20.57
N GLN A 490 7.08 -0.97 -19.69
CA GLN A 490 6.75 -1.10 -18.27
C GLN A 490 5.44 -0.35 -17.99
N THR A 491 4.36 -1.11 -18.04
CA THR A 491 3.16 -0.82 -17.26
C THR A 491 3.63 -0.48 -15.85
N VAL A 492 3.26 0.71 -15.37
CA VAL A 492 3.42 1.09 -13.97
C VAL A 492 2.59 0.11 -13.17
N ASN A 493 3.22 -0.95 -12.67
CA ASN A 493 2.69 -1.73 -11.58
C ASN A 493 2.84 -0.84 -10.34
N GLN A 494 1.76 -0.12 -10.03
CA GLN A 494 1.49 0.38 -8.69
C GLN A 494 1.27 -0.83 -7.79
N ASP A 495 2.37 -1.42 -7.31
CA ASP A 495 2.44 -2.25 -6.11
C ASP A 495 3.89 -2.71 -5.96
N GLN A 496 4.73 -1.76 -5.55
CA GLN A 496 5.99 -2.01 -4.85
C GLN A 496 6.48 -0.68 -4.29
N THR A 497 6.26 -0.52 -2.99
CA THR A 497 6.94 0.42 -2.10
C THR A 497 8.45 0.17 -2.17
N ALA A 498 9.11 0.81 -3.13
CA ALA A 498 10.55 1.06 -3.11
C ALA A 498 10.77 2.58 -3.08
N PRO A 499 11.70 3.11 -2.27
CA PRO A 499 11.79 4.54 -2.03
C PRO A 499 12.22 5.27 -3.31
N ASN A 500 11.32 6.09 -3.84
CA ASN A 500 11.53 6.95 -4.99
C ASN A 500 12.58 8.02 -4.65
N THR A 501 13.86 7.69 -4.74
CA THR A 501 14.98 8.51 -4.24
C THR A 501 15.36 9.68 -5.16
N GLY A 502 14.59 9.92 -6.22
CA GLY A 502 14.82 10.98 -7.20
C GLY A 502 13.77 12.09 -7.24
N GLN A 503 12.61 11.94 -6.60
CA GLN A 503 11.64 13.03 -6.47
C GLN A 503 11.97 13.89 -5.24
N VAL A 504 12.26 15.17 -5.46
CA VAL A 504 12.55 16.13 -4.39
C VAL A 504 11.27 16.52 -3.64
N LEU A 505 10.11 16.38 -4.30
CA LEU A 505 8.80 16.79 -3.79
C LEU A 505 7.73 15.74 -4.18
N ASP A 506 6.92 15.33 -3.22
CA ASP A 506 5.71 14.52 -3.40
C ASP A 506 4.49 15.44 -3.45
N PHE A 507 3.99 15.66 -4.65
CA PHE A 507 2.86 16.55 -4.91
C PHE A 507 1.52 15.95 -4.47
N ASP A 508 1.40 14.62 -4.42
CA ASP A 508 0.18 13.94 -3.97
C ASP A 508 0.03 14.14 -2.46
N ARG A 509 1.13 14.06 -1.71
CA ARG A 509 1.14 14.34 -0.26
C ARG A 509 0.80 15.80 0.06
N ILE A 510 1.28 16.74 -0.75
CA ILE A 510 0.97 18.16 -0.60
C ILE A 510 -0.52 18.42 -0.90
N TYR A 511 -1.07 17.74 -1.90
CA TYR A 511 -2.50 17.82 -2.24
C TYR A 511 -3.40 17.26 -1.11
N GLU A 512 -3.02 16.13 -0.50
CA GLU A 512 -3.72 15.59 0.68
C GLU A 512 -3.71 16.57 1.85
N LEU A 513 -2.56 17.18 2.15
CA LEU A 513 -2.45 18.20 3.20
C LEU A 513 -3.33 19.43 2.91
N GLU A 514 -3.45 19.82 1.65
CA GLU A 514 -4.30 20.94 1.24
C GLU A 514 -5.78 20.62 1.46
N GLN A 515 -6.17 19.36 1.24
CA GLN A 515 -7.53 18.88 1.47
C GLN A 515 -7.87 18.79 2.97
N ASP A 516 -6.92 18.40 3.81
CA ASP A 516 -7.12 18.22 5.26
C ASP A 516 -7.07 19.55 6.03
N LEU A 517 -6.15 20.46 5.68
CA LEU A 517 -5.92 21.72 6.40
C LEU A 517 -6.69 22.91 5.80
N GLY A 518 -7.07 22.79 4.52
CA GLY A 518 -7.64 23.87 3.72
C GLY A 518 -6.60 24.88 3.24
N THR A 519 -6.90 25.54 2.11
CA THR A 519 -5.98 26.45 1.39
C THR A 519 -5.48 27.63 2.23
N ALA A 520 -6.21 28.02 3.29
CA ALA A 520 -5.87 29.14 4.16
C ALA A 520 -4.82 28.81 5.23
N ARG A 521 -4.62 27.53 5.59
CA ARG A 521 -3.76 27.11 6.72
C ARG A 521 -2.56 26.25 6.29
N ILE A 522 -2.54 25.78 5.05
CA ILE A 522 -1.43 24.99 4.51
C ILE A 522 -0.12 25.78 4.48
N ALA A 523 -0.15 27.08 4.16
CA ALA A 523 1.05 27.90 4.13
C ALA A 523 1.69 28.04 5.52
N ASP A 524 0.89 28.24 6.57
CA ASP A 524 1.40 28.30 7.95
C ASP A 524 2.01 26.96 8.37
N HIS A 525 1.33 25.85 8.07
CA HIS A 525 1.80 24.50 8.40
C HIS A 525 3.10 24.13 7.68
N LEU A 526 3.19 24.43 6.38
CA LEU A 526 4.41 24.24 5.60
C LEU A 526 5.55 25.13 6.10
N GLY A 527 5.27 26.37 6.50
CA GLY A 527 6.24 27.29 7.09
C GLY A 527 6.83 26.76 8.40
N GLU A 528 5.98 26.32 9.33
CA GLU A 528 6.40 25.72 10.60
C GLU A 528 7.27 24.48 10.39
N ALA A 529 6.88 23.60 9.47
CA ALA A 529 7.64 22.39 9.15
C ALA A 529 9.00 22.71 8.48
N ILE A 530 9.06 23.68 7.57
CA ILE A 530 10.32 24.14 6.97
C ILE A 530 11.28 24.68 8.03
N HIS A 531 10.79 25.43 9.02
CA HIS A 531 11.60 25.90 10.14
C HIS A 531 12.12 24.75 11.01
N ALA A 532 11.25 23.80 11.37
CA ALA A 532 11.63 22.62 12.16
C ALA A 532 12.71 21.78 11.45
N ILE A 533 12.57 21.58 10.14
CA ILE A 533 13.53 20.85 9.30
C ILE A 533 14.88 21.60 9.24
N ALA A 534 14.87 22.93 9.12
CA ALA A 534 16.09 23.74 9.12
C ALA A 534 16.85 23.62 10.45
N ASP A 535 16.14 23.62 11.58
CA ASP A 535 16.72 23.43 12.91
C ASP A 535 17.33 22.02 13.06
N LEU A 536 16.64 20.99 12.58
CA LEU A 536 17.13 19.61 12.57
C LEU A 536 18.37 19.45 11.68
N GLN A 537 18.44 20.09 10.51
CA GLN A 537 19.63 20.07 9.65
C GLN A 537 20.84 20.73 10.31
N LYS A 538 20.62 21.83 11.02
CA LYS A 538 21.68 22.51 11.79
C LYS A 538 22.18 21.63 12.92
N ALA A 539 21.27 21.01 13.68
CA ALA A 539 21.61 20.06 14.73
C ALA A 539 22.37 18.84 14.19
N LEU A 540 22.00 18.35 13.01
CA LEU A 540 22.66 17.22 12.34
C LEU A 540 24.10 17.57 11.94
N SER A 541 24.31 18.76 11.39
CA SER A 541 25.65 19.28 11.04
C SER A 541 26.54 19.45 12.27
N ASP A 542 25.97 19.96 13.37
CA ASP A 542 26.69 20.11 14.65
C ASP A 542 27.03 18.75 15.29
N ALA A 543 26.15 17.75 15.18
CA ALA A 543 26.39 16.41 15.68
C ALA A 543 27.53 15.69 14.91
N VAL A 544 27.60 15.86 13.58
CA VAL A 544 28.71 15.36 12.76
C VAL A 544 30.03 16.02 13.18
N ARG A 545 30.05 17.34 13.39
CA ARG A 545 31.26 18.07 13.82
C ARG A 545 31.79 17.65 15.20
N ARG A 546 30.92 17.17 16.08
CA ARG A 546 31.27 16.71 17.43
C ARG A 546 31.53 15.20 17.51
N SER A 547 31.44 14.49 16.38
CA SER A 547 31.52 13.01 16.28
C SER A 547 30.57 12.30 17.27
N ASP A 548 29.39 12.88 17.55
CA ASP A 548 28.39 12.29 18.46
C ASP A 548 27.40 11.42 17.69
N HIS A 549 27.81 10.18 17.46
CA HIS A 549 27.05 9.22 16.64
C HIS A 549 25.70 8.78 17.25
N ARG A 550 25.52 8.88 18.57
CA ARG A 550 24.24 8.50 19.21
C ARG A 550 23.16 9.55 18.92
N THR A 551 23.53 10.82 19.03
CA THR A 551 22.62 11.94 18.78
C THR A 551 22.34 12.09 17.28
N LEU A 552 23.31 11.76 16.42
CA LEU A 552 23.18 11.82 14.96
C LEU A 552 22.06 10.92 14.42
N ARG A 553 21.93 9.68 14.92
CA ARG A 553 20.84 8.78 14.50
C ARG A 553 19.46 9.34 14.86
N ALA A 554 19.31 9.81 16.09
CA ALA A 554 18.03 10.37 16.56
C ALA A 554 17.62 11.60 15.73
N ILE A 555 18.57 12.50 15.44
CA ILE A 555 18.30 13.69 14.60
C ILE A 555 17.96 13.29 13.16
N ALA A 556 18.65 12.30 12.58
CA ALA A 556 18.37 11.83 11.23
C ALA A 556 16.98 11.18 11.09
N GLU A 557 16.54 10.41 12.10
CA GLU A 557 15.18 9.85 12.15
C GLU A 557 14.12 10.95 12.26
N SER A 558 14.31 11.93 13.15
CA SER A 558 13.40 13.08 13.25
C SER A 558 13.34 13.89 11.97
N LEU A 559 14.49 14.13 11.33
CA LEU A 559 14.56 14.83 10.04
C LEU A 559 13.81 14.07 8.93
N ALA A 560 13.90 12.73 8.93
CA ALA A 560 13.20 11.92 7.95
C ALA A 560 11.67 12.00 8.10
N ILE A 561 11.19 12.00 9.35
CA ILE A 561 9.75 12.08 9.67
C ILE A 561 9.19 13.45 9.27
N GLU A 562 9.84 14.54 9.70
CA GLU A 562 9.39 15.90 9.41
C GLU A 562 9.43 16.20 7.90
N ALA A 563 10.49 15.76 7.21
CA ALA A 563 10.57 15.91 5.76
C ALA A 563 9.47 15.14 5.02
N ASN A 564 9.13 13.93 5.47
CA ASN A 564 8.05 13.15 4.87
C ASN A 564 6.67 13.78 5.12
N ALA A 565 6.48 14.39 6.30
CA ALA A 565 5.21 15.00 6.68
C ALA A 565 4.74 16.04 5.66
N ILE A 566 5.66 16.80 5.06
CA ILE A 566 5.40 17.84 4.05
C ILE A 566 5.79 17.44 2.61
N GLY A 567 5.98 16.15 2.36
CA GLY A 567 6.26 15.64 1.01
C GLY A 567 7.68 15.91 0.49
N LEU A 568 8.66 16.25 1.34
CA LEU A 568 10.08 16.34 0.96
C LEU A 568 10.73 14.94 0.92
N THR A 569 10.22 14.04 0.07
CA THR A 569 10.61 12.62 0.03
C THR A 569 12.09 12.40 -0.29
N GLY A 570 12.69 13.24 -1.13
CA GLY A 570 14.12 13.21 -1.42
C GLY A 570 15.02 13.53 -0.23
N LEU A 571 14.55 14.40 0.68
CA LEU A 571 15.22 14.72 1.94
C LEU A 571 14.97 13.62 2.99
N SER A 572 13.72 13.15 3.07
CA SER A 572 13.32 12.08 3.99
C SER A 572 14.13 10.79 3.75
N GLY A 573 14.14 10.29 2.51
CA GLY A 573 14.90 9.09 2.16
C GLY A 573 16.42 9.26 2.34
N GLY A 574 16.95 10.46 2.07
CA GLY A 574 18.35 10.76 2.31
C GLY A 574 18.71 10.74 3.81
N ALA A 575 17.82 11.22 4.67
CA ALA A 575 18.00 11.20 6.12
C ALA A 575 17.88 9.79 6.69
N SER A 576 16.91 8.99 6.23
CA SER A 576 16.74 7.59 6.67
C SER A 576 17.94 6.71 6.36
N HIS A 577 18.58 6.91 5.21
CA HIS A 577 19.75 6.12 4.78
C HIS A 577 21.09 6.75 5.14
N LEU A 578 21.09 7.84 5.92
CA LEU A 578 22.32 8.59 6.23
C LEU A 578 23.40 7.69 6.87
N LEU A 579 22.97 6.75 7.71
CA LEU A 579 23.84 5.88 8.50
C LEU A 579 24.03 4.47 7.92
N ASP A 580 23.39 4.16 6.80
CA ASP A 580 23.50 2.85 6.16
C ASP A 580 24.84 2.71 5.41
N ASP A 581 25.48 1.55 5.55
CA ASP A 581 26.71 1.13 4.87
C ASP A 581 27.95 2.03 5.07
N LEU A 582 28.30 2.38 6.33
CA LEU A 582 29.50 3.18 6.65
C LEU A 582 30.66 2.32 7.25
N PRO A 583 31.80 2.14 6.53
CA PRO A 583 33.02 1.55 7.07
C PRO A 583 33.63 2.39 8.21
N ASP A 584 34.11 1.75 9.28
CA ASP A 584 34.59 2.43 10.50
C ASP A 584 35.78 3.38 10.28
N ALA A 585 36.56 3.22 9.20
CA ALA A 585 37.81 3.97 8.97
C ALA A 585 37.64 5.32 8.21
N THR A 586 36.45 5.61 7.66
CA THR A 586 36.18 6.81 6.82
C THR A 586 34.88 7.53 7.20
N ARG A 587 34.30 7.18 8.36
CA ARG A 587 32.94 7.54 8.76
C ARG A 587 32.69 9.06 8.80
N ASP A 588 33.61 9.87 9.31
CA ASP A 588 33.36 11.30 9.54
C ASP A 588 33.39 12.15 8.25
N GLN A 589 34.30 11.85 7.31
CA GLN A 589 34.38 12.57 6.04
C GLN A 589 33.16 12.24 5.14
N VAL A 590 32.80 10.96 5.06
CA VAL A 590 31.64 10.51 4.26
C VAL A 590 30.33 11.02 4.86
N LEU A 591 30.22 11.07 6.19
CA LEU A 591 29.06 11.67 6.87
C LEU A 591 28.95 13.17 6.59
N SER A 592 30.06 13.92 6.61
CA SER A 592 30.06 15.34 6.27
C SER A 592 29.56 15.58 4.84
N ASP A 593 30.02 14.78 3.87
CA ASP A 593 29.60 14.91 2.48
C ASP A 593 28.12 14.55 2.28
N ARG A 594 27.63 13.49 2.95
CA ARG A 594 26.21 13.10 2.91
C ARG A 594 25.32 14.16 3.55
N VAL A 595 25.72 14.77 4.66
CA VAL A 595 24.96 15.87 5.28
C VAL A 595 24.92 17.10 4.37
N GLY A 596 26.02 17.44 3.68
CA GLY A 596 26.02 18.51 2.68
C GLY A 596 25.07 18.26 1.51
N GLN A 597 24.92 17.00 1.09
CA GLN A 597 23.92 16.62 0.08
C GLN A 597 22.48 16.76 0.59
N LEU A 598 22.22 16.46 1.87
CA LEU A 598 20.91 16.69 2.47
C LEU A 598 20.57 18.18 2.54
N GLU A 599 21.55 19.05 2.81
CA GLU A 599 21.36 20.50 2.82
C GLU A 599 20.99 21.03 1.43
N ALA A 600 21.67 20.55 0.38
CA ALA A 600 21.34 20.89 -1.00
C ALA A 600 19.92 20.43 -1.38
N LYS A 601 19.51 19.22 -0.95
CA LYS A 601 18.16 18.69 -1.17
C LYS A 601 17.09 19.49 -0.44
N PHE A 602 17.34 19.86 0.81
CA PHE A 602 16.44 20.73 1.58
C PHE A 602 16.27 22.09 0.89
N LYS A 603 17.36 22.75 0.49
CA LYS A 603 17.30 24.03 -0.22
C LYS A 603 16.53 23.93 -1.54
N SER A 604 16.71 22.84 -2.28
CA SER A 604 15.95 22.59 -3.52
C SER A 604 14.47 22.35 -3.24
N GLY A 605 14.13 21.58 -2.21
CA GLY A 605 12.75 21.28 -1.81
C GLY A 605 12.02 22.49 -1.26
N ALA A 606 12.65 23.25 -0.36
CA ALA A 606 12.12 24.50 0.16
C ALA A 606 11.87 25.52 -0.96
N ASN A 607 12.80 25.70 -1.90
CA ASN A 607 12.59 26.57 -3.06
C ASN A 607 11.43 26.10 -3.96
N ALA A 608 11.22 24.79 -4.10
CA ALA A 608 10.07 24.25 -4.83
C ALA A 608 8.75 24.53 -4.09
N LEU A 609 8.72 24.35 -2.76
CA LEU A 609 7.57 24.70 -1.92
C LEU A 609 7.27 26.20 -1.95
N THR A 610 8.28 27.08 -1.88
CA THR A 610 8.08 28.54 -1.98
C THR A 610 7.59 28.98 -3.37
N ARG A 611 7.98 28.27 -4.44
CA ARG A 611 7.42 28.51 -5.79
C ARG A 611 5.96 28.06 -5.90
N ALA A 612 5.59 26.96 -5.24
CA ALA A 612 4.22 26.45 -5.21
C ALA A 612 3.31 27.29 -4.30
N TYR A 613 3.84 27.75 -3.16
CA TYR A 613 3.15 28.57 -2.16
C TYR A 613 3.97 29.85 -1.90
N PRO A 614 3.78 30.92 -2.69
CA PRO A 614 4.51 32.18 -2.56
C PRO A 614 4.39 32.86 -1.19
N ALA A 615 3.36 32.51 -0.40
CA ALA A 615 3.19 32.97 0.98
C ALA A 615 4.31 32.50 1.93
N LEU A 616 5.10 31.50 1.54
CA LEU A 616 6.28 31.00 2.27
C LEU A 616 7.55 31.83 2.04
N ALA A 617 7.52 32.85 1.18
CA ALA A 617 8.70 33.66 0.84
C ALA A 617 9.07 34.72 1.90
N GLY A 618 8.42 34.69 3.07
CA GLY A 618 8.53 35.69 4.15
C GLY A 618 9.59 35.39 5.19
#